data_AF-A0AAE1D4V3-F1
#
_entry.id   AF-A0AAE1D4V3-F1
#
_cell.length_a   1.000
_cell.length_b   1.000
_cell.length_c   1.000
_cell.angle_alpha   90.00
_cell.angle_beta   90.00
_cell.angle_gamma   90.00
#
_symmetry.space_group_name_H-M   'P 1'
#
loop_
_entity.id
_entity.type
_entity.pdbx_description
1 polymer ?
#
loop_
_entity_poly.entity_id
_entity_poly.type
_entity_poly.pdbx_seq_one_letter_code
_entity_poly.pdbx_strand_id
1 'polypeptide(L)'
;MSSAGNRANGRCFAINGSIMAGNILITLAVIAASLAAVQCMSKPNFCNSYDCPPFDSQRLNGFELRSYGETMWVGTSRVVSSTSSSSSTSSMFQKLYRYIGGANSAGKRIKMTVPVATKVQALGGGQFRYTMMFYVPGANPPTPNDSDVEIIAMPARDVYVSFQQSVRERGR
;
A
#
# COMPACT_ATOMS: atom_id res chain seq x y z
N MET A 1 -26.21 -2.39 23.33
CA MET A 1 -25.19 -3.19 24.05
C MET A 1 -23.88 -2.99 23.32
N SER A 2 -23.21 -1.87 23.58
CA SER A 2 -22.07 -1.72 24.51
C SER A 2 -20.80 -2.44 24.06
N SER A 3 -19.81 -1.61 23.69
CA SER A 3 -18.36 -1.73 23.92
C SER A 3 -17.59 -2.96 23.44
N ALA A 4 -16.61 -2.74 22.56
CA ALA A 4 -15.21 -3.08 22.84
C ALA A 4 -14.29 -2.32 21.87
N GLY A 5 -13.69 -1.24 22.36
CA GLY A 5 -12.56 -0.59 21.69
C GLY A 5 -11.30 -1.43 21.84
N ASN A 6 -10.56 -1.62 20.75
CA ASN A 6 -9.24 -2.26 20.80
C ASN A 6 -8.14 -1.22 20.50
N ARG A 7 -7.32 -0.97 21.54
CA ARG A 7 -6.11 -0.14 21.52
C ARG A 7 -5.09 -0.72 20.52
N ALA A 8 -4.76 0.04 19.48
CA ALA A 8 -3.59 -0.22 18.65
C ALA A 8 -2.45 0.72 19.04
N ASN A 9 -1.33 0.15 19.49
CA ASN A 9 -0.10 0.86 19.85
C ASN A 9 0.65 1.29 18.58
N GLY A 10 0.42 2.51 18.10
CA GLY A 10 1.22 3.17 17.08
C GLY A 10 1.85 4.43 17.65
N ARG A 11 3.19 4.53 17.67
CA ARG A 11 3.89 5.75 18.09
C ARG A 11 3.78 6.80 16.97
N CYS A 12 2.88 7.79 17.11
CA CYS A 12 2.87 8.99 16.27
C CYS A 12 4.06 9.89 16.72
N PHE A 13 4.98 10.25 15.80
CA PHE A 13 6.14 11.13 16.06
C PHE A 13 5.65 12.59 16.08
N ALA A 14 5.82 13.28 17.21
CA ALA A 14 5.52 14.72 17.34
C ALA A 14 6.76 15.54 16.96
N ILE A 15 6.59 16.53 16.08
CA ILE A 15 7.55 17.61 15.91
C ILE A 15 7.24 18.69 16.96
N ASN A 16 8.10 18.84 17.97
CA ASN A 16 7.97 19.86 19.00
C ASN A 16 8.44 21.22 18.46
N GLY A 17 7.53 22.19 18.33
CA GLY A 17 7.86 23.61 18.22
C GLY A 17 7.53 24.31 19.55
N SER A 18 8.54 24.85 20.23
CA SER A 18 8.37 25.64 21.46
C SER A 18 8.13 27.11 21.11
N ILE A 19 7.04 27.71 21.60
CA ILE A 19 6.85 29.17 21.62
C ILE A 19 6.78 29.60 23.08
N MET A 20 7.70 30.48 23.48
CA MET A 20 7.84 31.00 24.84
C MET A 20 6.73 32.00 25.18
N ALA A 21 6.27 31.95 26.43
CA ALA A 21 5.11 32.66 26.97
C ALA A 21 5.35 34.16 27.23
N GLY A 22 4.30 34.97 27.08
CA GLY A 22 4.17 36.32 27.62
C GLY A 22 2.72 36.58 28.06
N ASN A 23 2.50 36.89 29.36
CA ASN A 23 1.19 37.06 30.00
C ASN A 23 0.59 38.46 29.79
N ILE A 24 -0.76 38.57 29.65
CA ILE A 24 -1.69 39.37 30.51
C ILE A 24 -3.13 39.48 29.90
N LEU A 25 -4.08 38.79 30.58
CA LEU A 25 -5.50 39.05 30.96
C LEU A 25 -6.65 39.51 30.00
N ILE A 26 -7.48 38.52 29.59
CA ILE A 26 -8.97 38.34 29.59
C ILE A 26 -9.90 39.44 28.98
N THR A 27 -10.63 39.17 27.87
CA THR A 27 -12.05 38.70 27.89
C THR A 27 -12.57 38.20 26.52
N LEU A 28 -13.27 37.05 26.56
CA LEU A 28 -14.35 36.52 25.70
C LEU A 28 -14.13 36.26 24.19
N ALA A 29 -13.92 34.97 23.91
CA ALA A 29 -14.55 34.19 22.84
C ALA A 29 -14.06 34.35 21.39
N VAL A 30 -12.79 34.06 21.13
CA VAL A 30 -12.42 33.20 19.99
C VAL A 30 -11.27 32.30 20.41
N ILE A 31 -11.56 31.26 21.20
CA ILE A 31 -10.72 30.06 21.18
C ILE A 31 -11.04 29.40 19.85
N ALA A 32 -10.44 29.88 18.76
CA ALA A 32 -10.31 29.09 17.55
C ALA A 32 -9.30 28.01 17.91
N ALA A 33 -9.80 26.97 18.56
CA ALA A 33 -9.10 25.73 18.77
C ALA A 33 -8.65 25.28 17.38
N SER A 34 -7.36 25.44 17.09
CA SER A 34 -6.72 24.72 16.01
C SER A 34 -6.68 23.25 16.45
N LEU A 35 -7.82 22.58 16.38
CA LEU A 35 -7.88 21.14 16.21
C LEU A 35 -7.28 20.88 14.84
N ALA A 36 -5.96 20.84 14.75
CA ALA A 36 -5.33 19.95 13.81
C ALA A 36 -5.82 18.56 14.23
N ALA A 37 -6.88 18.07 13.58
CA ALA A 37 -7.29 16.70 13.72
C ALA A 37 -6.11 15.87 13.22
N VAL A 38 -5.26 15.42 14.15
CA VAL A 38 -4.23 14.41 13.89
C VAL A 38 -5.01 13.13 13.64
N GLN A 39 -5.46 12.94 12.40
CA GLN A 39 -5.99 11.66 11.98
C GLN A 39 -4.77 10.74 11.82
N CYS A 40 -4.37 10.06 12.91
CA CYS A 40 -3.46 8.93 12.80
C CYS A 40 -4.24 7.86 12.01
N MET A 41 -3.99 7.79 10.70
CA MET A 41 -4.60 6.80 9.81
C MET A 41 -4.18 5.41 10.31
N SER A 42 -5.09 4.71 10.99
CA SER A 42 -4.84 3.33 11.38
C SER A 42 -4.71 2.49 10.12
N LYS A 43 -3.68 1.64 10.04
CA LYS A 43 -3.50 0.73 8.91
C LYS A 43 -4.78 -0.07 8.66
N PRO A 44 -5.23 -0.20 7.41
CA PRO A 44 -6.37 -1.04 7.05
C PRO A 44 -6.22 -2.46 7.58
N ASN A 45 -7.32 -3.11 7.96
CA ASN A 45 -7.30 -4.47 8.51
C ASN A 45 -6.58 -5.48 7.60
N PHE A 46 -6.68 -5.35 6.28
CA PHE A 46 -5.99 -6.26 5.36
C PHE A 46 -4.46 -6.17 5.46
N CYS A 47 -3.92 -5.07 6.02
CA CYS A 47 -2.49 -4.91 6.21
C CYS A 47 -1.95 -5.80 7.34
N ASN A 48 -2.79 -6.24 8.29
CA ASN A 48 -2.38 -6.98 9.48
C ASN A 48 -1.16 -6.32 10.16
N SER A 49 -0.08 -7.09 10.39
CA SER A 49 1.19 -6.61 10.94
C SER A 49 2.18 -6.10 9.89
N TYR A 50 1.86 -6.18 8.60
CA TYR A 50 2.73 -5.79 7.50
C TYR A 50 2.64 -4.29 7.19
N ASP A 51 3.64 -3.77 6.49
CA ASP A 51 3.55 -2.45 5.87
C ASP A 51 2.72 -2.54 4.59
N CYS A 52 1.99 -1.46 4.30
CA CYS A 52 1.15 -1.34 3.13
C CYS A 52 1.18 0.10 2.61
N PRO A 53 0.90 0.32 1.31
CA PRO A 53 0.88 1.67 0.75
C PRO A 53 -0.24 2.49 1.42
N PRO A 54 0.05 3.71 1.91
CA PRO A 54 -0.96 4.57 2.53
C PRO A 54 -1.96 5.07 1.49
N PHE A 55 -3.22 5.18 1.88
CA PHE A 55 -4.29 5.74 1.07
C PHE A 55 -5.42 6.29 1.94
N ASP A 56 -6.12 7.29 1.42
CA ASP A 56 -7.42 7.71 1.91
C ASP A 56 -8.51 6.85 1.27
N SER A 57 -9.60 6.55 1.98
CA SER A 57 -10.70 5.76 1.41
C SER A 57 -12.09 6.30 1.66
N GLN A 58 -12.94 6.05 0.66
CA GLN A 58 -14.36 6.37 0.68
C GLN A 58 -15.16 5.21 0.10
N ARG A 59 -16.28 4.84 0.72
CA ARG A 59 -17.22 3.86 0.14
C ARG A 59 -18.16 4.56 -0.83
N LEU A 60 -18.24 4.05 -2.07
CA LEU A 60 -19.06 4.59 -3.15
C LEU A 60 -19.75 3.45 -3.90
N ASN A 61 -21.10 3.42 -3.90
CA ASN A 61 -21.91 2.53 -4.76
C ASN A 61 -21.45 1.05 -4.78
N GLY A 62 -21.11 0.48 -3.62
CA GLY A 62 -20.66 -0.92 -3.51
C GLY A 62 -19.15 -1.15 -3.74
N PHE A 63 -18.40 -0.10 -4.05
CA PHE A 63 -16.94 -0.09 -4.17
C PHE A 63 -16.30 0.69 -3.02
N GLU A 64 -15.01 0.48 -2.81
CA GLU A 64 -14.14 1.36 -2.04
C GLU A 64 -13.25 2.14 -3.00
N LEU A 65 -13.42 3.46 -3.05
CA LEU A 65 -12.46 4.36 -3.68
C LEU A 65 -11.27 4.53 -2.74
N ARG A 66 -10.07 4.27 -3.24
CA ARG A 66 -8.81 4.48 -2.54
C ARG A 66 -7.96 5.49 -3.28
N SER A 67 -7.58 6.57 -2.62
CA SER A 67 -6.71 7.62 -3.15
C SER A 67 -5.29 7.42 -2.63
N TYR A 68 -4.38 7.05 -3.52
CA TYR A 68 -2.98 6.81 -3.22
C TYR A 68 -2.14 8.03 -3.64
N GLY A 69 -1.18 8.40 -2.79
CA GLY A 69 -0.05 9.23 -3.21
C GLY A 69 0.91 8.47 -4.12
N GLU A 70 2.05 9.08 -4.46
CA GLU A 70 3.11 8.36 -5.15
C GLU A 70 3.64 7.20 -4.28
N THR A 71 3.83 6.03 -4.89
CA THR A 71 4.29 4.82 -4.20
C THR A 71 5.39 4.11 -4.98
N MET A 72 6.32 3.49 -4.25
CA MET A 72 7.41 2.71 -4.83
C MET A 72 7.10 1.23 -4.76
N TRP A 73 7.35 0.55 -5.87
CA TRP A 73 7.15 -0.89 -6.02
C TRP A 73 8.37 -1.52 -6.65
N VAL A 74 8.56 -2.81 -6.40
CA VAL A 74 9.48 -3.65 -7.17
C VAL A 74 8.66 -4.66 -7.95
N GLY A 75 8.90 -4.78 -9.24
CA GLY A 75 8.08 -5.59 -10.13
C GLY A 75 8.87 -6.47 -11.08
N THR A 76 8.21 -7.51 -11.59
CA THR A 76 8.71 -8.36 -12.67
C THR A 76 7.56 -8.71 -13.59
N SER A 77 7.84 -8.87 -14.88
CA SER A 77 6.82 -9.01 -15.91
C SER A 77 6.98 -10.31 -16.71
N ARG A 78 5.87 -10.87 -17.18
CA ARG A 78 5.84 -11.96 -18.17
C ARG A 78 4.73 -11.74 -19.18
N VAL A 79 4.98 -12.15 -20.42
CA VAL A 79 3.96 -12.18 -21.48
C VAL A 79 3.44 -13.60 -21.62
N VAL A 80 2.11 -13.74 -21.64
CA VAL A 80 1.39 -15.01 -21.69
C VAL A 80 0.37 -14.93 -22.82
N SER A 81 0.24 -16.01 -23.60
CA SER A 81 -0.81 -16.13 -24.62
C SER A 81 -2.11 -16.63 -23.99
N SER A 82 -3.27 -16.19 -24.49
CA SER A 82 -4.59 -16.69 -24.09
C SER A 82 -4.73 -18.21 -24.26
N THR A 83 -3.93 -18.81 -25.16
CA THR A 83 -3.90 -20.25 -25.43
C THR A 83 -2.98 -21.05 -24.50
N SER A 84 -2.18 -20.38 -23.66
CA SER A 84 -1.25 -21.04 -22.74
C SER A 84 -1.81 -21.11 -21.32
N SER A 85 -1.85 -22.32 -20.75
CA SER A 85 -2.53 -22.67 -19.48
C SER A 85 -1.73 -22.36 -18.21
N SER A 86 -0.55 -21.72 -18.27
CA SER A 86 0.29 -21.59 -17.07
C SER A 86 0.99 -20.25 -16.95
N SER A 87 0.33 -19.31 -16.27
CA SER A 87 1.04 -18.23 -15.57
C SER A 87 1.66 -18.83 -14.30
N SER A 88 2.88 -19.36 -14.37
CA SER A 88 3.60 -19.78 -13.15
C SER A 88 4.01 -18.54 -12.35
N THR A 89 3.06 -17.99 -11.60
CA THR A 89 3.19 -16.83 -10.70
C THR A 89 4.26 -17.07 -9.64
N SER A 90 4.48 -18.33 -9.25
CA SER A 90 5.54 -18.76 -8.33
C SER A 90 6.93 -18.26 -8.77
N SER A 91 7.25 -18.34 -10.06
CA SER A 91 8.54 -17.88 -10.57
C SER A 91 8.73 -16.36 -10.46
N MET A 92 7.66 -15.58 -10.63
CA MET A 92 7.67 -14.13 -10.49
C MET A 92 7.81 -13.73 -9.02
N PHE A 93 7.01 -14.36 -8.16
CA PHE A 93 7.07 -14.14 -6.72
C PHE A 93 8.47 -14.42 -6.17
N GLN A 94 9.10 -15.53 -6.59
CA GLN A 94 10.44 -15.90 -6.11
C GLN A 94 11.53 -14.89 -6.51
N LYS A 95 11.42 -14.26 -7.69
CA LYS A 95 12.34 -13.17 -8.08
C LYS A 95 12.22 -11.97 -7.14
N LEU A 96 11.00 -11.52 -6.91
CA LEU A 96 10.73 -10.39 -5.99
C LEU A 96 11.09 -10.73 -4.54
N TYR A 97 10.85 -11.97 -4.11
CA TYR A 97 11.21 -12.46 -2.79
C TYR A 97 12.73 -12.45 -2.57
N ARG A 98 13.51 -12.87 -3.58
CA ARG A 98 14.98 -12.78 -3.52
C ARG A 98 15.46 -11.33 -3.42
N TYR A 99 14.87 -10.42 -4.19
CA TYR A 99 15.18 -8.99 -4.11
C TYR A 99 14.99 -8.44 -2.68
N ILE A 100 13.81 -8.64 -2.07
CA ILE A 100 13.57 -8.19 -0.68
C ILE A 100 14.40 -8.99 0.35
N GLY A 101 14.81 -10.20 0.00
CA GLY A 101 15.71 -11.05 0.79
C GLY A 101 17.18 -10.60 0.80
N GLY A 102 17.55 -9.60 0.00
CA GLY A 102 18.90 -9.04 -0.06
C GLY A 102 19.60 -9.16 -1.42
N ALA A 103 18.95 -9.72 -2.44
CA ALA A 103 19.49 -9.76 -3.81
C ALA A 103 19.29 -8.41 -4.53
N ASN A 104 19.86 -7.36 -3.95
CA ASN A 104 19.88 -5.98 -4.46
C ASN A 104 21.25 -5.37 -4.24
N SER A 105 21.50 -4.21 -4.85
CA SER A 105 22.81 -3.57 -4.89
C SER A 105 23.38 -3.22 -3.52
N ALA A 106 22.52 -3.07 -2.51
CA ALA A 106 22.91 -2.74 -1.15
C ALA A 106 22.96 -3.95 -0.20
N GLY A 107 22.67 -5.17 -0.69
CA GLY A 107 22.54 -6.36 0.17
C GLY A 107 21.44 -6.24 1.23
N LYS A 108 20.52 -5.28 1.07
CA LYS A 108 19.59 -4.85 2.13
C LYS A 108 18.39 -5.78 2.18
N ARG A 109 18.08 -6.30 3.37
CA ARG A 109 16.82 -7.01 3.62
C ARG A 109 15.68 -6.01 3.80
N ILE A 110 14.62 -6.18 3.01
CA ILE A 110 13.40 -5.37 3.04
C ILE A 110 12.29 -6.26 3.62
N LYS A 111 11.54 -5.74 4.59
CA LYS A 111 10.43 -6.49 5.19
C LYS A 111 9.36 -6.76 4.13
N MET A 112 8.75 -7.94 4.20
CA MET A 112 7.58 -8.25 3.38
C MET A 112 6.48 -7.22 3.64
N THR A 113 5.77 -6.84 2.57
CA THR A 113 4.66 -5.91 2.60
C THR A 113 3.42 -6.53 1.99
N VAL A 114 2.29 -5.87 2.18
CA VAL A 114 1.04 -6.26 1.54
C VAL A 114 0.37 -5.04 0.89
N PRO A 115 -0.42 -5.22 -0.17
CA PRO A 115 -0.67 -6.47 -0.89
C PRO A 115 0.46 -6.83 -1.87
N VAL A 116 0.42 -8.04 -2.40
CA VAL A 116 1.07 -8.35 -3.68
C VAL A 116 0.12 -7.93 -4.80
N ALA A 117 0.54 -7.00 -5.65
CA ALA A 117 -0.27 -6.50 -6.75
C ALA A 117 0.09 -7.21 -8.05
N THR A 118 -0.90 -7.40 -8.93
CA THR A 118 -0.68 -7.86 -10.31
C THR A 118 -1.35 -6.90 -11.28
N LYS A 119 -0.58 -6.28 -12.17
CA LYS A 119 -1.10 -5.48 -13.29
C LYS A 119 -1.23 -6.39 -14.51
N VAL A 120 -2.37 -6.34 -15.18
CA VAL A 120 -2.62 -7.08 -16.43
C VAL A 120 -2.78 -6.06 -17.55
N GLN A 121 -2.05 -6.24 -18.64
CA GLN A 121 -2.11 -5.37 -19.82
C GLN A 121 -2.31 -6.24 -21.06
N ALA A 122 -3.35 -5.97 -21.85
CA ALA A 122 -3.51 -6.60 -23.16
C ALA A 122 -2.48 -6.04 -24.14
N LEU A 123 -1.78 -6.91 -24.87
CA LEU A 123 -0.77 -6.51 -25.88
C LEU A 123 -1.29 -6.64 -27.32
N GLY A 124 -2.50 -7.16 -27.51
CA GLY A 124 -3.02 -7.55 -28.82
C GLY A 124 -2.69 -9.00 -29.17
N GLY A 125 -3.35 -9.54 -30.20
CA GLY A 125 -3.11 -10.92 -30.66
C GLY A 125 -3.37 -12.02 -29.61
N GLY A 126 -4.25 -11.75 -28.64
CA GLY A 126 -4.52 -12.67 -27.53
C GLY A 126 -3.41 -12.75 -26.49
N GLN A 127 -2.42 -11.85 -26.52
CA GLN A 127 -1.34 -11.82 -25.54
C GLN A 127 -1.63 -10.83 -24.40
N PHE A 128 -1.18 -11.20 -23.20
CA PHE A 128 -1.29 -10.40 -21.99
C PHE A 128 0.06 -10.30 -21.30
N ARG A 129 0.42 -9.09 -20.86
CA ARG A 129 1.53 -8.84 -19.94
C ARG A 129 1.01 -8.83 -18.51
N TYR A 130 1.53 -9.72 -17.69
CA TYR A 130 1.31 -9.75 -16.25
C TYR A 130 2.54 -9.16 -15.57
N THR A 131 2.35 -8.17 -14.72
CA THR A 131 3.41 -7.55 -13.91
C THR A 131 3.06 -7.74 -12.44
N MET A 132 3.80 -8.62 -11.75
CA MET A 132 3.66 -8.82 -10.30
C MET A 132 4.52 -7.80 -9.58
N MET A 133 4.03 -7.24 -8.47
CA MET A 133 4.70 -6.16 -7.76
C MET A 133 4.56 -6.29 -6.24
N PHE A 134 5.65 -6.01 -5.52
CA PHE A 134 5.67 -5.81 -4.06
C PHE A 134 5.84 -4.34 -3.75
N TYR A 135 5.10 -3.84 -2.75
CA TYR A 135 5.28 -2.49 -2.24
C TYR A 135 6.64 -2.37 -1.54
N VAL A 136 7.34 -1.25 -1.72
CA VAL A 136 8.60 -0.98 -1.04
C VAL A 136 8.45 0.34 -0.27
N PRO A 137 8.40 0.32 1.08
CA PRO A 137 8.25 1.54 1.86
C PRO A 137 9.47 2.46 1.69
N GLY A 138 9.20 3.75 1.47
CA GLY A 138 10.23 4.78 1.31
C GLY A 138 10.55 5.15 -0.14
N ALA A 139 11.35 6.20 -0.33
CA ALA A 139 11.57 6.82 -1.64
C ALA A 139 12.71 6.20 -2.47
N ASN A 140 13.69 5.56 -1.82
CA ASN A 140 14.94 5.11 -2.47
C ASN A 140 15.17 3.61 -2.29
N PRO A 141 14.39 2.75 -2.99
CA PRO A 141 14.65 1.31 -3.00
C PRO A 141 16.01 1.00 -3.65
N PRO A 142 16.78 0.02 -3.14
CA PRO A 142 18.05 -0.38 -3.75
C PRO A 142 17.84 -0.97 -5.15
N THR A 143 18.81 -0.79 -6.04
CA THR A 143 18.70 -1.31 -7.41
C THR A 143 18.66 -2.84 -7.40
N PRO A 144 17.75 -3.49 -8.15
CA PRO A 144 17.74 -4.94 -8.30
C PRO A 144 19.00 -5.46 -9.00
N ASN A 145 19.49 -6.64 -8.60
CA ASN A 145 20.60 -7.30 -9.29
C ASN A 145 20.11 -8.18 -10.48
N ASP A 146 18.84 -8.58 -10.46
CA ASP A 146 18.18 -9.36 -11.52
C ASP A 146 17.62 -8.41 -12.58
N SER A 147 18.02 -8.58 -13.84
CA SER A 147 17.60 -7.72 -14.96
C SER A 147 16.11 -7.82 -15.29
N ASP A 148 15.43 -8.88 -14.84
CA ASP A 148 13.99 -9.05 -15.01
C ASP A 148 13.19 -8.41 -13.86
N VAL A 149 13.86 -7.75 -12.92
CA VAL A 149 13.26 -7.06 -11.79
C VAL A 149 13.53 -5.57 -11.90
N GLU A 150 12.48 -4.77 -11.79
CA GLU A 150 12.54 -3.32 -11.97
C GLU A 150 11.90 -2.59 -10.80
N ILE A 151 12.39 -1.37 -10.53
CA ILE A 151 11.74 -0.43 -9.62
C ILE A 151 10.68 0.33 -10.40
N ILE A 152 9.47 0.36 -9.87
CA ILE A 152 8.30 0.99 -10.48
C ILE A 152 7.83 2.11 -9.55
N ALA A 153 8.07 3.35 -9.97
CA ALA A 153 7.43 4.52 -9.37
C ALA A 153 6.00 4.60 -9.90
N MET A 154 5.05 4.54 -8.99
CA MET A 154 3.63 4.53 -9.30
C MET A 154 3.05 5.88 -8.89
N PRO A 155 2.63 6.72 -9.85
CA PRO A 155 2.19 8.07 -9.55
C PRO A 155 0.90 8.05 -8.70
N ALA A 156 0.64 9.18 -8.06
CA ALA A 156 -0.60 9.39 -7.32
C ALA A 156 -1.82 9.08 -8.19
N ARG A 157 -2.79 8.36 -7.63
CA ARG A 157 -3.93 7.85 -8.38
C ARG A 157 -5.07 7.43 -7.47
N ASP A 158 -6.26 7.45 -8.07
CA ASP A 158 -7.47 6.89 -7.50
C ASP A 158 -7.72 5.48 -8.05
N VAL A 159 -8.10 4.55 -7.16
CA VAL A 159 -8.39 3.15 -7.50
C VAL A 159 -9.71 2.74 -6.88
N TYR A 160 -10.61 2.20 -7.71
CA TYR A 160 -11.84 1.55 -7.24
C TYR A 160 -11.57 0.08 -6.91
N VAL A 161 -11.88 -0.32 -5.69
CA VAL A 161 -11.74 -1.69 -5.20
C VAL A 161 -13.12 -2.30 -5.01
N SER A 162 -13.42 -3.35 -5.76
CA SER A 162 -14.58 -4.21 -5.52
C SER A 162 -14.19 -5.37 -4.61
N PHE A 163 -14.95 -5.61 -3.54
CA PHE A 163 -14.82 -6.83 -2.78
C PHE A 163 -15.65 -7.92 -3.48
N GLN A 164 -15.00 -8.84 -4.18
CA GLN A 164 -15.69 -10.07 -4.57
C GLN A 164 -16.03 -10.79 -3.26
N GLN A 165 -17.32 -10.84 -2.94
CA GLN A 165 -17.80 -11.77 -1.92
C GLN A 165 -17.39 -13.15 -2.44
N SER A 166 -16.53 -13.85 -1.69
CA SER A 166 -16.34 -15.28 -1.91
C SER A 166 -17.75 -15.87 -2.04
N VAL A 167 -18.04 -16.54 -3.15
CA VAL A 167 -19.26 -17.31 -3.31
C VAL A 167 -19.24 -18.34 -2.19
N ARG A 168 -19.80 -17.99 -1.03
CA ARG A 168 -20.31 -18.95 -0.07
C ARG A 168 -21.51 -19.52 -0.79
N GLU A 169 -21.29 -20.60 -1.54
CA GLU A 169 -22.36 -21.50 -1.91
C GLU A 169 -23.00 -21.95 -0.60
N ARG A 170 -24.04 -21.21 -0.21
CA ARG A 170 -24.89 -21.52 0.93
C ARG A 170 -25.92 -22.50 0.40
N GLY A 171 -25.53 -23.77 0.40
CA GLY A 171 -26.39 -24.96 0.51
C GLY A 171 -27.54 -25.12 -0.47
N ARG A 172 -27.52 -26.25 -1.17
CA ARG A 172 -28.65 -27.18 -1.12
C ARG A 172 -28.14 -28.61 -1.04
#